data_AF-A0A3P6ZWW5-F1
#
_entry.id   AF-A0A3P6ZWW5-F1
#
_cell.length_a   1.000
_cell.length_b   1.000
_cell.length_c   1.000
_cell.angle_alpha   90.00
_cell.angle_beta   90.00
_cell.angle_gamma   90.00
#
_symmetry.space_group_name_H-M   'P 1'
#
loop_
_entity.id
_entity.type
_entity.pdbx_description
1 polymer ?
#
loop_
_entity_poly.entity_id
_entity_poly.type
_entity_poly.pdbx_seq_one_letter_code
_entity_poly.pdbx_strand_id
1 'polypeptide(L)'
;MATQAPSSSVFYTLERIVFLLSLSKSTTGSTPVDCAGSTWAEWREWSECTDTCGSCGTRQRFRACNKVHSSCFCNGTAFEKDTCNPEVCRYPRENACCTGYLPSSYDGRFVCMKASARNR
;
A
#
# COMPACT_ATOMS: atom_id res chain seq x y z
N MET A 1 58.96 53.23 29.77
CA MET A 1 59.30 51.83 29.41
C MET A 1 58.29 51.38 28.38
N ALA A 2 58.58 50.78 27.23
CA ALA A 2 59.77 50.56 26.42
C ALA A 2 59.21 50.03 25.07
N THR A 3 59.86 50.39 23.95
CA THR A 3 60.09 49.57 22.72
C THR A 3 58.88 48.88 22.04
N GLN A 4 58.65 48.86 20.72
CA GLN A 4 59.46 48.92 19.49
C GLN A 4 58.47 48.81 18.29
N ALA A 5 58.89 49.16 17.08
CA ALA A 5 58.30 48.72 15.79
C ALA A 5 59.24 47.68 15.12
N PRO A 6 59.03 47.09 13.90
CA PRO A 6 57.85 46.82 13.05
C PRO A 6 57.84 45.37 12.42
N SER A 7 56.94 45.16 11.43
CA SER A 7 56.84 44.05 10.44
C SER A 7 56.11 42.79 10.92
N SER A 8 55.24 42.13 10.15
CA SER A 8 55.21 41.96 8.70
C SER A 8 53.78 41.74 8.20
N SER A 9 53.55 42.26 7.01
CA SER A 9 52.34 42.16 6.22
C SER A 9 52.00 40.70 5.91
N VAL A 10 50.80 40.24 6.27
CA VAL A 10 50.16 39.13 5.56
C VAL A 10 48.68 39.47 5.40
N PHE A 11 48.41 40.36 4.46
CA PHE A 11 47.09 40.51 3.86
C PHE A 11 46.88 39.33 2.91
N TYR A 12 46.17 38.27 3.33
CA TYR A 12 45.55 37.33 2.39
C TYR A 12 44.18 36.90 2.93
N THR A 13 43.20 37.67 2.47
CA THR A 13 41.75 37.45 2.30
C THR A 13 41.11 36.19 2.90
N LEU A 14 40.08 36.43 3.72
CA LEU A 14 39.09 35.48 4.26
C LEU A 14 38.19 34.87 3.16
N GLU A 15 38.75 34.19 2.16
CA GLU A 15 37.98 33.59 1.04
C GLU A 15 38.37 32.13 0.76
N ARG A 16 38.97 31.40 1.73
CA ARG A 16 39.40 30.00 1.52
C ARG A 16 39.19 29.02 2.68
N ILE A 17 38.21 29.26 3.55
CA ILE A 17 37.84 28.30 4.62
C ILE A 17 36.58 27.47 4.26
N VAL A 18 35.95 27.70 3.10
CA VAL A 18 34.75 26.94 2.68
C VAL A 18 35.12 25.71 1.83
N PHE A 19 36.13 24.94 2.23
CA PHE A 19 36.56 23.75 1.47
C PHE A 19 36.85 22.51 2.34
N LEU A 20 36.17 22.37 3.48
CA LEU A 20 36.21 21.14 4.30
C LEU A 20 34.81 20.53 4.56
N LEU A 21 33.80 20.91 3.78
CA LEU A 21 32.47 20.28 3.78
C LEU A 21 32.14 19.63 2.43
N SER A 22 33.13 19.02 1.77
CA SER A 22 32.84 18.14 0.64
C SER A 22 32.21 16.85 1.18
N LEU A 23 30.87 16.83 1.28
CA LEU A 23 30.11 15.59 1.40
C LEU A 23 30.65 14.61 0.34
N SER A 24 31.10 13.44 0.78
CA SER A 24 31.34 12.33 -0.12
C SER A 24 30.01 11.99 -0.80
N LYS A 25 29.82 12.47 -2.04
CA LYS A 25 28.79 11.94 -2.92
C LYS A 25 29.15 10.48 -3.17
N SER A 26 28.57 9.61 -2.36
CA SER A 26 28.63 8.17 -2.56
C SER A 26 27.96 7.86 -3.90
N THR A 27 28.76 7.83 -4.95
CA THR A 27 28.33 7.40 -6.28
C THR A 27 28.47 5.90 -6.31
N THR A 28 27.54 5.19 -5.70
CA THR A 28 27.27 3.81 -6.12
C THR A 28 26.64 3.89 -7.50
N GLY A 29 27.32 3.38 -8.51
CA GLY A 29 26.82 3.28 -9.88
C GLY A 29 25.63 2.34 -9.99
N SER A 30 24.47 2.77 -9.51
CA SER A 30 23.17 2.23 -9.87
C SER A 30 22.55 3.21 -10.85
N THR A 31 22.56 2.87 -12.13
CA THR A 31 21.67 3.51 -13.09
C THR A 31 20.24 3.48 -12.52
N PRO A 32 19.50 4.59 -12.46
CA PRO A 32 18.13 4.59 -11.94
C PRO A 32 17.30 3.59 -12.76
N VAL A 33 16.75 2.58 -12.08
CA VAL A 33 15.91 1.57 -12.72
C VAL A 33 14.54 2.20 -12.99
N ASP A 34 14.17 2.29 -14.27
CA ASP A 34 12.85 2.76 -14.67
C ASP A 34 11.82 1.63 -14.52
N CYS A 35 10.77 1.90 -13.75
CA CYS A 35 9.68 0.96 -13.49
C CYS A 35 8.40 1.33 -14.23
N ALA A 36 8.40 2.36 -15.09
CA ALA A 36 7.19 2.90 -15.74
C ALA A 36 6.38 1.86 -16.53
N GLY A 37 7.01 0.79 -17.03
CA GLY A 37 6.30 -0.29 -17.73
C GLY A 37 5.76 -1.41 -16.81
N SER A 38 6.00 -1.36 -15.50
CA SER A 38 5.54 -2.42 -14.59
C SER A 38 4.06 -2.23 -14.26
N THR A 39 3.23 -3.18 -14.70
CA THR A 39 1.77 -3.05 -14.63
C THR A 39 1.13 -4.31 -14.09
N TRP A 40 -0.07 -4.15 -13.51
CA TRP A 40 -0.87 -5.29 -13.10
C TRP A 40 -1.40 -6.03 -14.33
N ALA A 41 -1.27 -7.36 -14.32
CA ALA A 41 -2.08 -8.20 -15.18
C ALA A 41 -3.56 -8.08 -14.80
N GLU A 42 -4.43 -8.57 -15.67
CA GLU A 42 -5.84 -8.73 -15.33
C GLU A 42 -6.01 -9.59 -14.08
N TRP A 43 -7.05 -9.28 -13.33
CA TRP A 43 -7.45 -10.12 -12.21
C TRP A 43 -7.83 -11.50 -12.72
N ARG A 44 -7.35 -12.54 -12.04
CA ARG A 44 -7.93 -13.86 -12.21
C ARG A 44 -9.37 -13.85 -11.73
N GLU A 45 -10.12 -14.83 -12.20
CA GLU A 45 -11.46 -15.10 -11.71
C GLU A 45 -11.47 -15.27 -10.19
N TRP A 46 -12.60 -14.89 -9.60
CA TRP A 46 -12.85 -15.18 -8.20
C TRP A 46 -12.88 -16.68 -7.97
N SER A 47 -12.33 -17.11 -6.83
CA SER A 47 -12.55 -18.45 -6.32
C SER A 47 -14.03 -18.69 -6.09
N GLU A 48 -14.40 -19.97 -6.02
CA GLU A 48 -15.69 -20.33 -5.48
C GLU A 48 -15.86 -19.76 -4.06
N CYS A 49 -17.10 -19.43 -3.73
CA CYS A 49 -17.44 -18.94 -2.41
C CYS A 49 -17.37 -20.10 -1.42
N THR A 50 -16.75 -19.89 -0.27
CA THR A 50 -16.62 -20.94 0.77
C THR A 50 -17.96 -21.33 1.41
N ASP A 51 -19.04 -20.62 1.12
CA ASP A 51 -20.38 -20.88 1.63
C ASP A 51 -21.42 -20.41 0.61
N THR A 52 -22.65 -20.87 0.68
CA THR A 52 -23.67 -20.64 -0.36
C THR A 52 -24.75 -19.63 0.03
N CYS A 53 -24.76 -19.12 1.25
CA CYS A 53 -25.77 -18.17 1.73
C CYS A 53 -25.28 -17.35 2.93
N GLY A 54 -26.12 -16.41 3.38
CA GLY A 54 -26.04 -15.73 4.66
C GLY A 54 -24.94 -14.69 4.77
N SER A 55 -24.28 -14.33 3.66
CA SER A 55 -22.98 -13.62 3.70
C SER A 55 -21.95 -14.34 4.60
N CYS A 56 -22.06 -15.67 4.69
CA CYS A 56 -21.18 -16.51 5.50
C CYS A 56 -19.89 -16.88 4.75
N GLY A 57 -19.93 -16.83 3.42
CA GLY A 57 -18.84 -17.26 2.57
C GLY A 57 -17.87 -16.15 2.21
N THR A 58 -16.65 -16.54 1.85
CA THR A 58 -15.66 -15.63 1.29
C THR A 58 -15.11 -16.19 0.00
N ARG A 59 -14.74 -15.31 -0.91
CA ARG A 59 -14.07 -15.63 -2.18
C ARG A 59 -12.81 -14.79 -2.30
N GLN A 60 -11.87 -15.28 -3.09
CA GLN A 60 -10.56 -14.68 -3.23
C GLN A 60 -10.16 -14.61 -4.70
N ARG A 61 -9.39 -13.59 -5.07
CA ARG A 61 -8.78 -13.52 -6.40
C ARG A 61 -7.36 -12.99 -6.31
N PHE A 62 -6.60 -13.28 -7.36
CA PHE A 62 -5.18 -12.94 -7.46
C PHE A 62 -4.88 -12.31 -8.81
N ARG A 63 -3.86 -11.48 -8.86
CA ARG A 63 -3.29 -10.95 -10.11
C ARG A 63 -1.77 -10.98 -10.06
N ALA A 64 -1.15 -11.11 -11.22
CA ALA A 64 0.30 -11.04 -11.35
C ALA A 64 0.75 -9.59 -11.59
N CYS A 65 1.92 -9.23 -11.08
CA CYS A 65 2.58 -7.99 -11.46
C CYS A 65 3.54 -8.28 -12.61
N ASN A 66 3.28 -7.70 -13.77
CA ASN A 66 4.15 -7.78 -14.94
C ASN A 66 5.27 -6.77 -14.75
N LYS A 67 6.41 -7.23 -14.23
CA LYS A 67 7.56 -6.39 -13.91
C LYS A 67 8.48 -6.25 -15.11
N VAL A 68 8.95 -5.02 -15.36
CA VAL A 68 10.00 -4.77 -16.37
C VAL A 68 11.37 -5.16 -15.83
N HIS A 69 11.61 -4.90 -14.54
CA HIS A 69 12.83 -5.29 -13.84
C HIS A 69 12.51 -6.00 -12.53
N SER A 70 13.40 -6.88 -12.08
CA SER A 70 13.22 -7.64 -10.83
C SER A 70 13.06 -6.75 -9.59
N SER A 71 13.71 -5.59 -9.58
CA SER A 71 13.62 -4.58 -8.52
C SER A 71 12.32 -3.76 -8.55
N CYS A 72 11.52 -3.85 -9.61
CA CYS A 72 10.26 -3.14 -9.72
C CYS A 72 9.10 -3.88 -9.02
N PHE A 73 8.07 -3.12 -8.66
CA PHE A 73 6.84 -3.62 -8.06
C PHE A 73 5.64 -2.80 -8.57
N CYS A 74 4.49 -3.44 -8.60
CA CYS A 74 3.24 -2.79 -8.94
C CYS A 74 2.61 -2.21 -7.67
N ASN A 75 2.10 -0.99 -7.72
CA ASN A 75 1.47 -0.35 -6.57
C ASN A 75 0.08 -0.98 -6.30
N GLY A 76 -0.18 -1.37 -5.05
CA GLY A 76 -1.41 -2.04 -4.61
C GLY A 76 -1.18 -3.52 -4.27
N THR A 77 -2.27 -4.24 -4.02
CA THR A 77 -2.22 -5.66 -3.62
C THR A 77 -2.31 -6.60 -4.83
N ALA A 78 -1.64 -7.75 -4.72
CA ALA A 78 -1.77 -8.87 -5.67
C ALA A 78 -2.92 -9.82 -5.30
N PHE A 79 -3.58 -9.57 -4.17
CA PHE A 79 -4.59 -10.41 -3.56
C PHE A 79 -5.79 -9.56 -3.14
N GLU A 80 -6.97 -10.12 -3.32
CA GLU A 80 -8.22 -9.53 -2.87
C GLU A 80 -9.12 -10.63 -2.29
N LYS A 81 -9.87 -10.28 -1.25
CA LYS A 81 -10.84 -11.15 -0.58
C LYS A 81 -12.13 -10.38 -0.40
N ASP A 82 -13.24 -11.04 -0.72
CA ASP A 82 -14.58 -10.46 -0.64
C ASP A 82 -15.56 -11.44 0.02
N THR A 83 -16.63 -10.90 0.61
CA THR A 83 -17.76 -11.69 1.10
C THR A 83 -18.70 -11.98 -0.06
N CYS A 84 -19.30 -13.17 -0.07
CA CYS A 84 -20.15 -13.62 -1.18
C CYS A 84 -21.41 -14.30 -0.67
N ASN A 85 -22.35 -14.52 -1.61
CA ASN A 85 -23.64 -15.15 -1.39
C ASN A 85 -24.48 -14.47 -0.30
N PRO A 86 -24.96 -13.23 -0.58
CA PRO A 86 -25.67 -12.44 0.40
C PRO A 86 -27.12 -12.88 0.62
N GLU A 87 -27.66 -13.80 -0.18
CA GLU A 87 -29.02 -14.30 0.04
C GLU A 87 -29.13 -15.01 1.39
N VAL A 88 -30.24 -14.79 2.11
CA VAL A 88 -30.44 -15.39 3.43
C VAL A 88 -30.39 -16.93 3.37
N CYS A 89 -29.77 -17.53 4.38
CA CYS A 89 -29.84 -18.97 4.58
C CYS A 89 -31.25 -19.39 4.99
N ARG A 90 -31.73 -20.49 4.41
CA ARG A 90 -32.99 -21.13 4.79
C ARG A 90 -32.71 -22.24 5.81
N TYR A 91 -33.78 -22.76 6.43
CA TYR A 91 -33.74 -23.98 7.23
C TYR A 91 -32.99 -25.09 6.44
N PRO A 92 -32.09 -25.87 7.07
CA PRO A 92 -31.90 -26.10 8.51
C PRO A 92 -30.86 -25.22 9.21
N ARG A 93 -30.33 -24.16 8.58
CA ARG A 93 -29.41 -23.27 9.31
C ARG A 93 -30.14 -22.53 10.42
N GLU A 94 -29.54 -22.54 11.60
CA GLU A 94 -30.03 -21.84 12.78
C GLU A 94 -30.14 -20.33 12.55
N ASN A 95 -29.16 -19.73 11.84
CA ASN A 95 -29.13 -18.32 11.52
C ASN A 95 -29.28 -18.05 10.03
N ALA A 96 -30.09 -17.06 9.68
CA ALA A 96 -30.29 -16.60 8.30
C ALA A 96 -29.07 -15.86 7.74
N CYS A 97 -28.31 -15.15 8.59
CA CYS A 97 -27.11 -14.39 8.24
C CYS A 97 -25.95 -14.70 9.19
N CYS A 98 -24.72 -14.55 8.71
CA CYS A 98 -23.51 -14.71 9.52
C CYS A 98 -23.30 -13.54 10.49
N THR A 99 -22.40 -13.74 11.46
CA THR A 99 -21.99 -12.70 12.41
C THR A 99 -21.54 -11.43 11.70
N GLY A 100 -22.04 -10.28 12.18
CA GLY A 100 -21.77 -8.97 11.57
C GLY A 100 -22.70 -8.63 10.41
N TYR A 101 -23.62 -9.52 10.03
CA TYR A 101 -24.64 -9.28 9.02
C TYR A 101 -26.05 -9.41 9.61
N LEU A 102 -26.97 -8.59 9.12
CA LEU A 102 -28.39 -8.63 9.49
C LEU A 102 -29.27 -8.80 8.25
N PRO A 103 -30.38 -9.54 8.36
CA PRO A 103 -31.39 -9.60 7.31
C PRO A 103 -31.87 -8.19 6.97
N SER A 104 -31.77 -7.82 5.70
CA SER A 104 -32.17 -6.53 5.14
C SER A 104 -32.89 -6.77 3.82
N SER A 105 -33.76 -5.84 3.43
CA SER A 105 -34.43 -5.89 2.14
C SER A 105 -33.62 -5.15 1.08
N TYR A 106 -33.34 -5.80 -0.05
CA TYR A 106 -32.71 -5.19 -1.22
C TYR A 106 -33.35 -5.75 -2.48
N ASP A 107 -33.83 -4.86 -3.35
CA ASP A 107 -34.47 -5.23 -4.62
C ASP A 107 -35.59 -6.28 -4.47
N GLY A 108 -36.43 -6.13 -3.44
CA GLY A 108 -37.53 -7.04 -3.15
C GLY A 108 -37.12 -8.43 -2.61
N ARG A 109 -35.85 -8.63 -2.27
CA ARG A 109 -35.33 -9.87 -1.67
C ARG A 109 -34.74 -9.63 -0.28
N PHE A 110 -34.76 -10.67 0.55
CA PHE A 110 -34.05 -10.65 1.83
C PHE A 110 -32.59 -11.08 1.63
N VAL A 111 -31.68 -10.18 1.97
CA VAL A 111 -30.24 -10.37 1.87
C VAL A 111 -29.56 -10.00 3.20
N CYS A 112 -28.33 -10.46 3.38
CA CYS A 112 -27.52 -10.23 4.56
C CYS A 112 -26.58 -9.06 4.33
N MET A 113 -26.89 -7.90 4.92
CA MET A 113 -26.06 -6.69 4.85
C MET A 113 -25.29 -6.49 6.14
N LYS A 114 -24.10 -5.85 6.05
CA LYS A 114 -23.30 -5.55 7.24
C LYS A 114 -24.14 -4.76 8.23
N ALA A 115 -24.16 -5.22 9.48
CA ALA A 115 -24.77 -4.50 10.57
C ALA A 115 -24.03 -3.18 10.74
N SER A 116 -24.58 -2.08 10.23
CA SER A 116 -24.03 -0.76 10.49
C SER A 116 -24.03 -0.55 12.00
N ALA A 117 -22.93 -0.06 12.55
CA ALA A 117 -22.88 0.42 13.92
C ALA A 117 -24.00 1.45 14.06
N ARG A 118 -25.10 1.05 14.70
CA ARG A 118 -26.20 1.94 15.02
C ARG A 118 -25.60 2.88 16.07
N ASN A 119 -25.11 4.05 15.63
CA ASN A 119 -24.66 5.11 16.52
C ASN A 119 -25.79 5.32 17.53
N ARG A 120 -25.52 4.91 18.78
CA ARG A 120 -26.40 5.06 19.92
C ARG A 120 -25.88 6.21 20.76
#